data_AF-A0A197JCA5-F1
#
_entry.id   AF-A0A197JCA5-F1
#
_cell.length_a   1.000
_cell.length_b   1.000
_cell.length_c   1.000
_cell.angle_alpha   90.00
_cell.angle_beta   90.00
_cell.angle_gamma   90.00
#
_symmetry.space_group_name_H-M   'P 1'
#
loop_
_entity.id
_entity.type
_entity.pdbx_description
1 polymer ?
#
loop_
_entity_poly.entity_id
_entity_poly.type
_entity_poly.pdbx_seq_one_letter_code
_entity_poly.pdbx_strand_id
1 'polypeptide(L)'
;MSVKPQTYAYGLQLWINLPKQHNMRKSQYQELLDTQIPRARPQDDVVVKVIAGEAHGLKSQTYIRTPIITIYIGELGHETETKAHHTPLFSEDGTSTVKIQKRMKKRILG
;
A
#
# COMPACT_ATOMS: atom_id res chain seq x y z
N MET A 1 34.75 -12.04 22.60
CA MET A 1 34.05 -10.99 21.82
C MET A 1 32.69 -11.54 21.42
N SER A 2 31.60 -10.85 21.78
CA SER A 2 30.23 -11.29 21.44
C SER A 2 29.93 -10.90 19.99
N VAL A 3 29.66 -11.89 19.13
CA VAL A 3 29.25 -11.66 17.74
C VAL A 3 27.81 -11.19 17.75
N LYS A 4 27.54 -9.97 17.27
CA LYS A 4 26.16 -9.51 17.07
C LYS A 4 25.51 -10.36 15.97
N PRO A 5 24.26 -10.82 16.16
CA PRO A 5 23.57 -11.56 15.11
C PRO A 5 23.44 -10.69 13.86
N GLN A 6 23.75 -11.27 12.71
CA GLN A 6 23.66 -10.61 11.42
C GLN A 6 22.18 -10.60 11.01
N THR A 7 21.50 -9.48 11.21
CA THR A 7 20.11 -9.29 10.77
C THR A 7 20.07 -8.93 9.29
N TYR A 8 19.33 -9.72 8.51
CA TYR A 8 19.02 -9.42 7.11
C TYR A 8 17.87 -8.41 7.03
N ALA A 9 17.98 -7.47 6.08
CA ALA A 9 16.89 -6.55 5.77
C ALA A 9 15.97 -7.18 4.70
N TYR A 10 14.67 -7.20 4.97
CA TYR A 10 13.64 -7.55 4.00
C TYR A 10 12.81 -6.29 3.72
N GLY A 11 12.56 -6.00 2.46
CA GLY A 11 11.83 -4.79 2.08
C GLY A 11 11.42 -4.81 0.62
N LEU A 12 10.50 -3.91 0.29
CA LEU A 12 9.99 -3.70 -1.06
C LEU A 12 10.43 -2.34 -1.58
N GLN A 13 10.86 -2.29 -2.84
CA GLN A 13 11.11 -1.05 -3.54
C GLN A 13 10.16 -0.91 -4.74
N LEU A 14 9.45 0.22 -4.77
CA LEU A 14 8.55 0.60 -5.87
C LEU A 14 9.11 1.84 -6.56
N TRP A 15 9.23 1.79 -7.88
CA TRP A 15 9.54 2.97 -8.70
C TRP A 15 8.24 3.49 -9.31
N ILE A 16 7.92 4.75 -9.01
CA ILE A 16 6.70 5.39 -9.48
C ILE A 16 7.10 6.49 -10.44
N ASN A 17 6.58 6.44 -11.67
CA ASN A 17 6.86 7.49 -12.64
C ASN A 17 6.16 8.80 -12.26
N LEU A 18 6.82 9.92 -12.54
CA LEU A 18 6.23 11.25 -12.39
C LEU A 18 5.49 11.65 -13.67
N PRO A 19 4.38 12.40 -13.56
CA PRO A 19 3.76 12.97 -14.75
C PRO A 19 4.73 13.97 -15.40
N LYS A 20 4.66 14.12 -16.74
CA LYS A 20 5.56 15.01 -17.51
C LYS A 20 5.66 16.43 -16.93
N GLN A 21 4.54 16.98 -16.45
CA GLN A 21 4.44 18.30 -15.81
C GLN A 21 5.22 18.45 -14.48
N HIS A 22 5.71 17.35 -13.90
CA HIS A 22 6.44 17.34 -12.63
C HIS A 22 7.86 16.76 -12.76
N ASN A 23 8.30 16.38 -13.97
CA ASN A 23 9.56 15.68 -14.19
C ASN A 23 10.83 16.52 -13.91
N MET A 24 10.71 17.85 -13.90
CA MET A 24 11.82 18.78 -13.64
C MET A 24 11.73 19.46 -12.28
N ARG A 25 10.97 18.90 -11.34
CA ARG A 25 10.84 19.43 -9.97
C ARG A 25 12.04 19.02 -9.12
N LYS A 26 12.35 19.82 -8.10
CA LYS A 26 13.34 19.48 -7.06
C LYS A 26 12.98 18.16 -6.39
N SER A 27 13.99 17.30 -6.15
CA SER A 27 13.81 16.07 -5.40
C SER A 27 13.29 16.34 -3.99
N GLN A 28 12.44 15.44 -3.49
CA GLN A 28 11.84 15.54 -2.17
C GLN A 28 11.79 14.15 -1.56
N TYR A 29 12.30 14.03 -0.34
CA TYR A 29 12.25 12.82 0.46
C TYR A 29 11.16 12.95 1.52
N GLN A 30 10.44 11.86 1.76
CA GLN A 30 9.43 11.75 2.80
C GLN A 30 9.66 10.42 3.52
N GLU A 31 10.08 10.50 4.76
CA GLU A 31 10.29 9.33 5.62
C GLU A 31 9.10 9.18 6.55
N LEU A 32 8.62 7.95 6.70
CA LEU A 32 7.57 7.59 7.63
C LEU A 32 8.04 6.43 8.48
N LEU A 33 8.01 6.62 9.79
CA LEU A 33 8.13 5.53 10.76
C LEU A 33 6.86 4.70 10.74
N ASP A 34 6.98 3.42 11.09
CA ASP A 34 5.85 2.49 11.16
C ASP A 34 4.70 3.04 12.05
N THR A 35 5.03 3.74 13.14
CA THR A 35 4.06 4.37 14.05
C THR A 35 3.29 5.54 13.44
N GLN A 36 3.81 6.15 12.37
CA GLN A 36 3.18 7.28 11.68
C GLN A 36 2.23 6.82 10.57
N ILE A 37 2.27 5.53 10.18
CA ILE A 37 1.45 4.98 9.11
C ILE A 37 0.04 4.66 9.65
N PRO A 38 -1.04 5.24 9.10
CA PRO A 38 -2.40 4.90 9.50
C PRO A 38 -2.71 3.43 9.27
N ARG A 39 -3.46 2.81 10.19
CA ARG A 39 -3.86 1.40 10.14
C ARG A 39 -5.36 1.26 10.25
N ALA A 40 -5.96 0.58 9.28
CA ALA A 40 -7.32 0.08 9.39
C ALA A 40 -7.31 -1.40 9.78
N ARG A 41 -8.32 -1.80 10.56
CA ARG A 41 -8.65 -3.21 10.85
C ARG A 41 -10.06 -3.48 10.35
N PRO A 42 -10.24 -3.83 9.07
CA PRO A 42 -11.56 -4.15 8.53
C PRO A 42 -12.13 -5.45 9.09
N GLN A 43 -11.28 -6.39 9.54
CA GLN A 43 -11.61 -7.65 10.19
C GLN A 43 -10.55 -7.92 11.28
N ASP A 44 -10.84 -8.83 12.22
CA ASP A 44 -9.99 -9.10 13.39
C ASP A 44 -8.54 -9.46 12.99
N ASP A 45 -8.39 -10.29 11.95
CA ASP A 45 -7.10 -10.81 11.48
C ASP A 45 -6.56 -10.07 10.24
N VAL A 46 -7.10 -8.89 9.91
CA VAL A 46 -6.66 -8.12 8.74
C VAL A 46 -6.16 -6.75 9.17
N VAL A 47 -4.89 -6.46 8.89
CA VAL A 47 -4.31 -5.12 9.11
C VAL A 47 -3.94 -4.48 7.78
N VAL A 48 -4.56 -3.34 7.49
CA VAL A 48 -4.29 -2.50 6.32
C VAL A 48 -3.46 -1.30 6.75
N LYS A 49 -2.21 -1.21 6.32
CA LYS A 49 -1.37 0.00 6.48
C LYS A 49 -1.53 0.93 5.26
N VAL A 50 -1.91 2.18 5.46
CA VAL A 50 -2.11 3.16 4.37
C VAL A 50 -0.82 3.96 4.14
N ILE A 51 0.04 3.48 3.24
CA ILE A 51 1.37 4.09 2.98
C ILE A 51 1.23 5.35 2.13
N ALA A 52 0.34 5.34 1.13
CA ALA A 52 0.08 6.45 0.23
C ALA A 52 -1.38 6.46 -0.20
N GLY A 53 -1.97 7.65 -0.37
CA GLY A 53 -3.38 7.82 -0.73
C GLY A 53 -4.34 7.66 0.45
N GLU A 54 -5.52 7.10 0.19
CA GLU A 54 -6.59 6.91 1.17
C GLU A 54 -7.22 5.51 1.01
N ALA A 55 -7.48 4.83 2.12
CA ALA A 55 -8.18 3.54 2.15
C ALA A 55 -8.91 3.37 3.48
N HIS A 56 -10.09 2.72 3.44
CA HIS A 56 -10.92 2.50 4.65
C HIS A 56 -11.20 3.77 5.46
N GLY A 57 -11.36 4.92 4.77
CA GLY A 57 -11.57 6.24 5.41
C GLY A 57 -10.33 6.83 6.09
N LEU A 58 -9.17 6.17 5.99
CA LEU A 58 -7.90 6.65 6.54
C LEU A 58 -7.01 7.17 5.41
N LYS A 59 -6.43 8.36 5.63
CA LYS A 59 -5.56 9.04 4.67
C LYS A 59 -4.11 9.06 5.15
N SER A 60 -3.18 8.69 4.26
CA SER A 60 -1.75 8.80 4.52
C SER A 60 -1.29 10.26 4.62
N GLN A 61 -0.26 10.50 5.42
CA GLN A 61 0.43 11.78 5.51
C GLN A 61 1.37 12.03 4.31
N THR A 62 1.66 11.00 3.52
CA THR A 62 2.51 11.10 2.33
C THR A 62 1.88 12.02 1.29
N TYR A 63 2.61 13.05 0.89
CA TYR A 63 2.26 13.86 -0.26
C TYR A 63 2.50 13.07 -1.56
N ILE A 64 1.42 12.78 -2.28
CA ILE A 64 1.43 12.07 -3.56
C ILE A 64 1.24 13.02 -4.74
N ARG A 65 2.10 12.91 -5.76
CA ARG A 65 2.03 13.71 -7.01
C ARG A 65 1.33 12.98 -8.15
N THR A 66 1.37 11.65 -8.11
CA THR A 66 0.64 10.77 -9.01
C THR A 66 -0.46 10.11 -8.17
N PRO A 67 -1.71 10.05 -8.64
CA PRO A 67 -2.76 9.31 -7.94
C PRO A 67 -2.34 7.85 -7.76
N ILE A 68 -1.95 7.48 -6.54
CA ILE A 68 -1.54 6.12 -6.18
C ILE A 68 -2.10 5.81 -4.81
N ILE A 69 -2.49 4.56 -4.64
CA ILE A 69 -2.85 3.98 -3.35
C ILE A 69 -1.91 2.81 -3.14
N THR A 70 -1.15 2.85 -2.05
CA THR A 70 -0.24 1.77 -1.66
C THR A 70 -0.65 1.28 -0.28
N ILE A 71 -0.99 0.00 -0.20
CA ILE A 71 -1.48 -0.65 1.01
C ILE A 71 -0.62 -1.88 1.28
N TYR A 72 -0.30 -2.10 2.55
CA TYR A 72 0.22 -3.38 3.04
C TYR A 72 -0.89 -4.11 3.80
N ILE A 73 -1.07 -5.40 3.50
CA ILE A 73 -2.03 -6.29 4.17
C ILE A 73 -1.23 -7.36 4.89
N GLY A 74 -1.25 -7.34 6.21
CA GLY A 74 -0.71 -8.42 7.03
C GLY A 74 -1.80 -9.45 7.30
N GLU A 75 -1.58 -10.67 6.83
CA GLU A 75 -2.34 -11.91 7.05
C GLU A 75 -3.51 -12.24 6.10
N LEU A 76 -3.64 -13.56 5.86
CA LEU A 76 -4.21 -14.18 4.68
C LEU A 76 -5.41 -15.07 5.00
N GLY A 77 -6.42 -15.00 4.14
CA GLY A 77 -7.64 -15.78 4.26
C GLY A 77 -8.93 -14.97 4.12
N HIS A 78 -8.84 -13.64 4.12
CA HIS A 78 -9.99 -12.74 4.14
C HIS A 78 -10.07 -11.82 2.91
N GLU A 79 -11.29 -11.58 2.43
CA GLU A 79 -11.56 -10.66 1.33
C GLU A 79 -11.63 -9.20 1.84
N THR A 80 -10.94 -8.28 1.16
CA THR A 80 -11.04 -6.83 1.42
C THR A 80 -11.36 -6.09 0.12
N GLU A 81 -12.33 -5.17 0.17
CA GLU A 81 -12.67 -4.30 -0.96
C GLU A 81 -11.97 -2.94 -0.80
N THR A 82 -11.27 -2.48 -1.84
CA THR A 82 -10.70 -1.13 -1.90
C THR A 82 -10.84 -0.55 -3.31
N LYS A 83 -11.00 0.77 -3.41
CA LYS A 83 -10.99 1.47 -4.70
C LYS A 83 -9.57 1.90 -5.01
N ALA A 84 -8.98 1.37 -6.08
CA ALA A 84 -7.64 1.75 -6.53
C ALA A 84 -7.56 1.81 -8.06
N HIS A 85 -6.71 2.71 -8.57
CA HIS A 85 -6.44 2.88 -10.00
C HIS A 85 -5.32 1.95 -10.49
N HIS A 86 -4.33 1.67 -9.64
CA HIS A 86 -3.30 0.66 -9.83
C HIS A 86 -3.10 -0.06 -8.49
N THR A 87 -3.19 -1.39 -8.47
CA THR A 87 -3.16 -2.19 -7.24
C THR A 87 -2.04 -3.23 -7.30
N PRO A 88 -0.79 -2.86 -6.99
CA PRO A 88 0.25 -3.85 -6.80
C PRO A 88 0.04 -4.53 -5.44
N LEU A 89 -0.07 -5.86 -5.44
CA LEU A 89 -0.21 -6.68 -4.25
C LEU A 89 1.01 -7.60 -4.17
N PHE A 90 1.63 -7.64 -2.99
CA PHE A 90 2.82 -8.44 -2.71
C PHE A 90 2.55 -9.31 -1.50
N SER A 91 2.96 -10.57 -1.57
CA SER A 91 2.95 -11.47 -0.42
C SER A 91 4.38 -11.74 0.03
N GLU A 92 4.66 -11.49 1.31
CA GLU A 92 6.00 -11.72 1.89
C GLU A 92 6.32 -13.21 2.06
N ASP A 93 5.29 -14.06 2.20
CA ASP A 93 5.41 -15.50 2.40
C ASP A 93 5.54 -16.31 1.09
N GLY A 94 5.27 -15.70 -0.07
CA GLY A 94 5.26 -16.35 -1.38
C GLY A 94 4.18 -17.43 -1.59
N THR A 95 3.42 -17.81 -0.57
CA THR A 95 2.46 -18.93 -0.57
C THR A 95 1.02 -18.54 -0.90
N SER A 96 0.78 -17.24 -1.01
CA SER A 96 -0.52 -16.68 -0.77
C SER A 96 -1.14 -16.10 -2.03
N THR A 97 -2.26 -16.69 -2.44
CA THR A 97 -2.92 -16.36 -3.71
C THR A 97 -3.89 -15.21 -3.51
N VAL A 98 -3.52 -14.01 -3.98
CA VAL A 98 -4.42 -12.85 -3.94
C VAL A 98 -5.26 -12.81 -5.22
N LYS A 99 -6.59 -12.91 -5.08
CA LYS A 99 -7.53 -12.75 -6.19
C LYS A 99 -8.01 -11.30 -6.27
N ILE A 100 -7.70 -10.62 -7.36
CA ILE A 100 -8.24 -9.29 -7.66
C ILE A 100 -9.45 -9.46 -8.57
N GLN A 101 -10.63 -9.05 -8.10
CA GLN A 101 -11.82 -8.94 -8.94
C GLN A 101 -12.25 -7.48 -9.04
N LYS A 102 -12.27 -6.94 -10.27
CA LYS A 102 -12.86 -5.62 -10.52
C LYS A 102 -14.37 -5.73 -10.42
N ARG A 103 -14.94 -5.25 -9.32
CA ARG A 103 -16.40 -5.15 -9.16
C ARG A 103 -16.93 -3.98 -9.99
N MET A 104 -17.49 -4.28 -11.18
CA MET A 104 -18.20 -3.29 -11.98
C MET A 104 -19.58 -3.05 -11.35
N LYS A 105 -19.86 -1.81 -10.90
CA LYS A 105 -21.23 -1.43 -10.54
C LYS A 105 -22.08 -1.45 -11.81
N LYS A 106 -23.11 -2.30 -11.83
CA LYS A 106 -24.14 -2.29 -12.88
C LYS A 106 -24.76 -0.90 -12.89
N ARG A 107 -24.61 -0.16 -13.99
CA ARG A 107 -25.32 1.10 -14.20
C ARG A 107 -26.79 0.75 -14.43
N ILE A 108 -27.61 0.85 -13.40
CA ILE A 108 -29.06 0.80 -13.56
C ILE A 108 -29.42 2.13 -14.22
N LEU A 109 -29.65 2.10 -15.52
CA LEU A 109 -30.32 3.19 -16.23
C LEU A 109 -31.78 3.12 -15.81
N GLY A 110 -32.17 3.99 -14.89
CA GLY A 110 -33.55 4.33 -14.57
C GLY A 110 -33.82 5.75 -15.02
#